data_AF-A0A328RRV0-F1
#
_entry.id   AF-A0A328RRV0-F1
#
_cell.length_a   1.000
_cell.length_b   1.000
_cell.length_c   1.000
_cell.angle_alpha   90.00
_cell.angle_beta   90.00
_cell.angle_gamma   90.00
#
_symmetry.space_group_name_H-M   'P 1'
#
loop_
_entity.id
_entity.type
_entity.pdbx_description
1 polymer ?
#
loop_
_entity_poly.entity_id
_entity_poly.type
_entity_poly.pdbx_seq_one_letter_code
_entity_poly.pdbx_strand_id
1 'polypeptide(L)'
;MFRNLKLIQSAMIKLVTGIVMAFSAVSLLLGKPGWAMSSILGAVFSFYVFNKLLKSQSYVLKTKNKNNVFIPYLTRLGIIAIPLLVSFIFKDHVSLIVVIIFLFSFQFLYIIFELKKNYNRYQKRKKQWTNSEK
;
A
#
# COMPACT_ATOMS: atom_id res chain seq x y z
N MET A 1 -1.32 15.18 -13.51
CA MET A 1 -1.22 14.57 -12.17
C MET A 1 -1.87 13.18 -12.10
N PHE A 2 -3.10 12.99 -12.58
CA PHE A 2 -3.80 11.69 -12.61
C PHE A 2 -3.09 10.57 -13.38
N ARG A 3 -2.47 10.90 -14.52
CA ARG A 3 -1.70 9.92 -15.32
C ARG A 3 -0.52 9.33 -14.53
N ASN A 4 0.12 10.14 -13.67
CA ASN A 4 1.22 9.68 -12.82
C ASN A 4 0.73 8.78 -11.67
N LEU A 5 -0.45 9.07 -11.09
CA LEU A 5 -1.04 8.23 -10.03
C LEU A 5 -1.39 6.83 -10.55
N LYS A 6 -1.98 6.73 -11.76
CA LYS A 6 -2.28 5.43 -12.37
C LYS A 6 -1.02 4.61 -12.68
N LEU A 7 0.06 5.25 -13.15
CA LEU A 7 1.33 4.57 -13.40
C LEU A 7 1.96 4.06 -12.10
N ILE A 8 1.95 4.87 -11.04
CA ILE A 8 2.43 4.48 -9.70
C ILE A 8 1.61 3.30 -9.18
N GLN A 9 0.28 3.40 -9.25
CA GLN A 9 -0.62 2.33 -8.84
C GLN A 9 -0.33 1.02 -9.60
N SER A 10 -0.17 1.07 -10.92
CA SER A 10 0.13 -0.13 -11.72
C SER A 10 1.47 -0.76 -11.35
N ALA A 11 2.52 0.07 -11.17
CA ALA A 11 3.83 -0.41 -10.74
C ALA A 11 3.79 -1.05 -9.35
N MET A 12 3.05 -0.43 -8.42
CA MET A 12 2.88 -0.95 -7.07
C MET A 12 2.11 -2.28 -7.05
N ILE A 13 1.04 -2.41 -7.83
CA ILE A 13 0.29 -3.67 -7.95
C ILE A 13 1.24 -4.78 -8.41
N LYS A 14 2.00 -4.55 -9.49
CA LYS A 14 2.95 -5.55 -10.00
C LYS A 14 3.96 -5.97 -8.94
N LEU A 15 4.51 -5.01 -8.20
CA LEU A 15 5.52 -5.26 -7.18
C LEU A 15 4.93 -6.02 -5.98
N VAL A 16 3.79 -5.58 -5.43
CA VAL A 16 3.14 -6.28 -4.31
C VAL A 16 2.69 -7.66 -4.72
N THR A 17 2.07 -7.83 -5.89
CA THR A 17 1.67 -9.15 -6.38
C THR A 17 2.88 -10.07 -6.55
N GLY A 18 4.00 -9.56 -7.06
CA GLY A 18 5.27 -10.31 -7.12
C GLY A 18 5.74 -10.77 -5.73
N ILE A 19 5.74 -9.87 -4.73
CA ILE A 19 6.10 -10.21 -3.34
C ILE A 19 5.15 -11.25 -2.76
N VAL A 20 3.84 -11.10 -2.96
CA VAL A 20 2.82 -12.04 -2.46
C VAL A 20 3.01 -13.42 -3.10
N MET A 21 3.19 -13.49 -4.42
CA MET A 21 3.41 -14.76 -5.12
C MET A 21 4.69 -15.45 -4.63
N ALA A 22 5.80 -14.71 -4.50
CA ALA A 22 7.05 -15.26 -3.99
C ALA A 22 6.91 -15.76 -2.54
N PHE A 23 6.32 -14.96 -1.66
CA PHE A 23 6.11 -15.32 -0.26
C PHE A 23 5.17 -16.52 -0.11
N SER A 24 4.08 -16.56 -0.88
CA SER A 24 3.15 -17.68 -0.86
C SER A 24 3.78 -18.97 -1.38
N ALA A 25 4.58 -18.90 -2.45
CA ALA A 25 5.33 -20.06 -2.95
C ALA A 25 6.30 -20.60 -1.89
N VAL A 26 7.09 -19.74 -1.26
CA VAL A 26 8.00 -20.14 -0.17
C VAL A 26 7.22 -20.71 1.02
N SER A 27 6.10 -20.10 1.40
CA SER A 27 5.27 -20.58 2.51
C SER A 27 4.71 -21.99 2.26
N LEU A 28 4.30 -22.29 1.02
CA LEU A 28 3.82 -23.61 0.64
C LEU A 28 4.95 -24.64 0.64
N LEU A 29 6.15 -24.29 0.14
CA LEU A 29 7.32 -25.17 0.19
C LEU A 29 7.75 -25.49 1.63
N LEU A 30 7.52 -24.59 2.57
CA LEU A 30 7.79 -24.79 4.00
C LEU A 30 6.66 -25.52 4.75
N GLY A 31 5.61 -25.99 4.04
CA GLY A 31 4.48 -26.68 4.67
C GLY A 31 3.60 -25.78 5.54
N LYS A 32 3.61 -24.46 5.30
CA LYS A 32 2.83 -23.45 6.05
C LYS A 32 1.75 -22.81 5.17
N PRO A 33 0.72 -23.55 4.74
CA PRO A 33 -0.33 -23.02 3.85
C PRO A 33 -1.10 -21.85 4.47
N GLY A 34 -1.23 -21.83 5.82
CA GLY A 34 -1.86 -20.72 6.51
C GLY A 34 -1.15 -19.37 6.32
N TRP A 35 0.18 -19.37 6.15
CA TRP A 35 0.93 -18.15 5.86
C TRP A 35 0.65 -17.64 4.45
N ALA A 36 0.51 -18.54 3.47
CA ALA A 36 0.12 -18.18 2.11
C ALA A 36 -1.32 -17.62 2.05
N MET A 37 -2.26 -18.21 2.78
CA MET A 37 -3.63 -17.69 2.87
C MET A 37 -3.64 -16.30 3.54
N SER A 38 -2.85 -16.12 4.60
CA SER A 38 -2.72 -14.86 5.34
C SER A 38 -2.14 -13.74 4.48
N SER A 39 -1.12 -14.02 3.66
CA SER A 39 -0.50 -13.03 2.79
C SER A 39 -1.46 -12.56 1.71
N ILE A 40 -2.21 -13.49 1.10
CA ILE A 40 -3.23 -13.19 0.10
C ILE A 40 -4.35 -12.34 0.72
N LEU A 41 -4.87 -12.75 1.88
CA LEU A 41 -5.91 -12.00 2.59
C LEU A 41 -5.45 -10.57 2.91
N GLY A 42 -4.26 -10.42 3.52
CA GLY A 42 -3.68 -9.12 3.84
C GLY A 42 -3.50 -8.25 2.59
N ALA A 43 -2.96 -8.80 1.51
CA ALA A 43 -2.69 -8.06 0.28
C ALA A 43 -3.96 -7.61 -0.45
N VAL A 44 -4.99 -8.45 -0.50
CA VAL A 44 -6.29 -8.10 -1.11
C VAL A 44 -6.91 -6.91 -0.37
N PHE A 45 -6.97 -6.97 0.97
CA PHE A 45 -7.53 -5.86 1.76
C PHE A 45 -6.64 -4.62 1.71
N SER A 46 -5.31 -4.78 1.69
CA SER A 46 -4.36 -3.67 1.48
C SER A 46 -4.64 -2.94 0.16
N PHE A 47 -4.88 -3.68 -0.92
CA PHE A 47 -5.24 -3.12 -2.22
C PHE A 47 -6.54 -2.30 -2.19
N TYR A 48 -7.59 -2.80 -1.51
CA TYR A 48 -8.84 -2.05 -1.36
C TYR A 48 -8.64 -0.75 -0.56
N VAL A 49 -7.91 -0.81 0.55
CA VAL A 49 -7.57 0.36 1.37
C VAL A 49 -6.76 1.37 0.56
N PHE A 50 -5.78 0.91 -0.20
CA PHE A 50 -4.95 1.75 -1.05
C PHE A 50 -5.76 2.44 -2.15
N ASN A 51 -6.65 1.73 -2.83
CA ASN A 51 -7.54 2.32 -3.84
C ASN A 51 -8.46 3.38 -3.24
N LYS A 52 -9.03 3.14 -2.05
CA LYS A 52 -9.81 4.13 -1.31
C LYS A 52 -8.97 5.37 -0.97
N LEU A 53 -7.72 5.17 -0.54
CA LEU A 53 -6.78 6.24 -0.24
C LEU A 53 -6.50 7.10 -1.50
N LEU A 54 -6.16 6.49 -2.63
CA LEU A 54 -5.90 7.23 -3.88
C LEU A 54 -7.12 7.99 -4.38
N LYS A 55 -8.32 7.39 -4.30
CA LYS A 55 -9.57 8.05 -4.66
C LYS A 55 -9.87 9.24 -3.74
N SER A 56 -9.66 9.09 -2.44
CA SER A 56 -9.85 10.17 -1.47
C SER A 56 -8.87 11.32 -1.70
N GLN A 57 -7.57 11.04 -1.89
CA GLN A 57 -6.58 12.08 -2.22
C GLN A 57 -6.91 12.79 -3.52
N SER A 58 -7.31 12.03 -4.54
CA SER A 58 -7.74 12.57 -5.84
C SER A 58 -8.93 13.51 -5.69
N TYR A 59 -9.88 13.18 -4.83
CA TYR A 59 -11.05 14.02 -4.54
C TYR A 59 -10.64 15.30 -3.81
N VAL A 60 -9.83 15.20 -2.75
CA VAL A 60 -9.34 16.37 -1.99
C VAL A 60 -8.60 17.37 -2.88
N LEU A 61 -7.78 16.87 -3.81
CA LEU A 61 -7.05 17.72 -4.75
C LEU A 61 -7.97 18.43 -5.76
N LYS A 62 -9.11 17.83 -6.13
CA LYS A 62 -10.07 18.44 -7.07
C LYS A 62 -10.97 19.46 -6.39
N THR A 63 -11.55 19.09 -5.25
CA THR A 63 -12.66 19.86 -4.66
C THR A 63 -12.18 20.94 -3.69
N LYS A 64 -10.91 20.93 -3.27
CA LYS A 64 -10.30 21.78 -2.20
C LYS A 64 -11.04 21.79 -0.86
N ASN A 65 -12.15 21.07 -0.74
CA ASN A 65 -13.02 21.05 0.41
C ASN A 65 -12.54 19.98 1.40
N LYS A 66 -11.97 20.43 2.53
CA LYS A 66 -11.35 19.57 3.55
C LYS A 66 -12.34 18.91 4.49
N ASN A 67 -13.60 19.36 4.53
CA ASN A 67 -14.57 18.88 5.53
C ASN A 67 -15.06 17.44 5.28
N ASN A 68 -14.99 16.93 4.05
CA ASN A 68 -15.46 15.58 3.70
C ASN A 68 -14.38 14.48 3.76
N VAL A 69 -13.29 14.67 4.50
CA VAL A 69 -12.19 13.69 4.56
C VAL A 69 -12.41 12.61 5.64
N PHE A 70 -13.29 12.87 6.61
CA PHE A 70 -13.54 11.97 7.74
C PHE A 70 -14.25 10.65 7.35
N ILE A 71 -15.30 10.72 6.53
CA ILE A 71 -16.07 9.53 6.11
C ILE A 71 -15.19 8.53 5.32
N PRO A 72 -14.39 8.95 4.31
CA PRO A 72 -13.44 8.07 3.65
C PRO A 72 -12.36 7.49 4.57
N TYR A 73 -12.03 8.17 5.66
CA TYR A 73 -11.11 7.63 6.67
C TYR A 73 -11.77 6.53 7.50
N LEU A 74 -12.95 6.76 8.04
CA LEU A 74 -13.67 5.78 8.86
C LEU A 74 -13.97 4.49 8.08
N THR A 75 -14.38 4.62 6.81
CA THR A 75 -14.58 3.44 5.95
C THR A 75 -13.30 2.64 5.70
N ARG A 76 -12.12 3.28 5.66
CA ARG A 76 -10.84 2.56 5.55
C ARG A 76 -10.51 1.78 6.82
N LEU A 77 -10.77 2.36 8.00
CA LEU A 77 -10.62 1.65 9.27
C LEU A 77 -11.53 0.42 9.34
N GLY A 78 -12.78 0.55 8.91
CA GLY A 78 -13.70 -0.60 8.82
C GLY A 78 -13.17 -1.71 7.91
N ILE A 79 -12.62 -1.36 6.74
CA ILE A 79 -12.02 -2.33 5.82
C ILE A 79 -10.78 -3.01 6.42
N ILE A 80 -9.95 -2.27 7.16
CA ILE A 80 -8.77 -2.81 7.86
C ILE A 80 -9.17 -3.79 8.96
N ALA A 81 -10.29 -3.56 9.65
CA ALA A 81 -10.76 -4.43 10.72
C ALA A 81 -11.17 -5.83 10.23
N ILE A 82 -11.69 -5.95 9.00
CA ILE A 82 -12.17 -7.23 8.45
C ILE A 82 -11.09 -8.33 8.45
N PRO A 83 -9.91 -8.17 7.81
CA PRO A 83 -8.88 -9.20 7.79
C PRO A 83 -8.31 -9.49 9.19
N LEU A 84 -8.32 -8.50 10.10
CA LEU A 84 -7.92 -8.71 11.49
C LEU A 84 -8.93 -9.61 12.22
N LEU A 85 -10.23 -9.31 12.13
CA LEU A 85 -11.28 -10.15 12.72
C LEU A 85 -11.26 -11.58 12.15
N VAL A 86 -11.08 -11.72 10.83
CA VAL A 86 -10.93 -13.03 10.18
C VAL A 86 -9.73 -13.79 10.77
N SER A 87 -8.58 -13.13 10.97
CA SER A 87 -7.43 -13.78 11.60
C SER A 87 -7.66 -14.18 13.07
N PHE A 88 -8.51 -13.45 13.80
CA PHE A 88 -8.88 -13.79 15.17
C PHE A 88 -9.90 -14.94 15.26
N ILE A 89 -10.75 -15.11 14.26
CA ILE A 89 -11.71 -16.22 14.21
C ILE A 89 -11.03 -17.51 13.74
N PHE A 90 -10.17 -17.41 12.72
CA PHE A 90 -9.49 -18.55 12.10
C PHE A 90 -8.02 -18.65 12.53
N LYS A 91 -7.72 -18.51 13.83
CA LYS A 91 -6.34 -18.44 14.37
C LYS A 91 -5.45 -19.62 13.98
N ASP A 92 -6.03 -20.81 13.86
CA ASP A 92 -5.28 -22.03 13.52
C ASP A 92 -4.85 -22.06 12.04
N HIS A 93 -5.51 -21.27 11.19
CA HIS A 93 -5.31 -21.27 9.74
C HIS A 93 -4.72 -19.95 9.24
N VAL A 94 -4.87 -18.86 9.99
CA VAL A 94 -4.50 -17.52 9.56
C VAL A 94 -3.57 -16.88 10.60
N SER A 95 -2.35 -16.57 10.19
CA SER A 95 -1.38 -15.86 11.01
C SER A 95 -1.66 -14.37 11.01
N LEU A 96 -2.10 -13.84 12.15
CA LEU A 96 -2.31 -12.40 12.37
C LEU A 96 -1.08 -11.56 11.96
N ILE A 97 0.13 -12.02 12.30
CA ILE A 97 1.38 -11.32 11.99
C ILE A 97 1.54 -11.16 10.47
N VAL A 98 1.36 -12.26 9.73
CA VAL A 98 1.45 -12.24 8.27
C VAL A 98 0.37 -11.35 7.66
N VAL A 99 -0.87 -11.43 8.17
CA VAL A 99 -1.96 -10.54 7.74
C VAL A 99 -1.56 -9.08 7.91
N ILE A 100 -1.05 -8.67 9.08
CA ILE A 100 -0.65 -7.28 9.35
C ILE A 100 0.44 -6.82 8.38
N ILE A 101 1.50 -7.63 8.18
CA ILE A 101 2.60 -7.28 7.26
C ILE A 101 2.06 -6.99 5.86
N PHE A 102 1.22 -7.88 5.33
CA PHE A 102 0.68 -7.71 3.98
C PHE A 102 -0.42 -6.64 3.90
N LEU A 103 -1.16 -6.38 4.99
CA LEU A 103 -2.18 -5.34 5.07
C LEU A 103 -1.62 -3.93 4.88
N PHE A 104 -0.38 -3.71 5.31
CA PHE A 104 0.33 -2.44 5.18
C PHE A 104 1.30 -2.38 3.99
N SER A 105 1.41 -3.45 3.20
CA SER A 105 2.38 -3.57 2.11
C SER A 105 2.28 -2.46 1.06
N PHE A 106 1.06 -2.16 0.57
CA PHE A 106 0.85 -1.09 -0.40
C PHE A 106 1.17 0.29 0.19
N GLN A 107 0.77 0.56 1.43
CA GLN A 107 1.00 1.83 2.10
C GLN A 107 2.49 2.08 2.31
N PHE A 108 3.23 1.06 2.76
CA PHE A 108 4.67 1.14 2.96
C PHE A 108 5.41 1.39 1.64
N LEU A 109 5.09 0.65 0.59
CA LEU A 109 5.68 0.86 -0.74
C LEU A 109 5.35 2.24 -1.31
N TYR A 110 4.15 2.75 -1.08
CA TYR A 110 3.76 4.09 -1.49
C TYR A 110 4.66 5.15 -0.84
N ILE A 111 4.88 5.04 0.46
CA ILE A 111 5.75 5.94 1.23
C ILE A 111 7.17 5.90 0.68
N ILE A 112 7.75 4.70 0.48
CA ILE A 112 9.08 4.55 -0.12
C ILE A 112 9.14 5.22 -1.50
N PHE A 113 8.13 5.00 -2.34
CA PHE A 113 8.10 5.57 -3.68
C PHE A 113 8.05 7.11 -3.66
N GLU A 114 7.23 7.70 -2.77
CA GLU A 114 7.19 9.16 -2.60
C GLU A 114 8.50 9.73 -2.05
N LEU A 115 9.10 9.07 -1.05
CA LEU A 115 10.39 9.47 -0.50
C LEU A 115 11.48 9.46 -1.57
N LYS A 116 11.59 8.37 -2.35
CA LYS A 116 12.55 8.25 -3.46
C LYS A 116 12.34 9.35 -4.50
N LYS A 117 11.09 9.63 -4.86
CA LYS A 117 10.74 10.69 -5.81
C LYS A 117 11.11 12.08 -5.30
N ASN A 118 10.83 12.36 -4.03
CA ASN A 118 11.17 13.64 -3.40
C ASN A 118 12.68 13.83 -3.28
N TYR A 119 13.41 12.78 -2.88
CA TYR A 119 14.87 12.78 -2.84
C TYR A 119 15.49 13.07 -4.21
N ASN A 120 15.01 12.39 -5.27
CA ASN A 120 15.50 12.62 -6.63
C ASN A 120 15.22 14.05 -7.13
N ARG A 121 14.10 14.65 -6.74
CA ARG A 121 13.79 16.06 -7.05
C ARG A 121 14.71 17.02 -6.34
N TYR A 122 14.98 16.78 -5.06
CA TYR A 122 15.92 17.58 -4.26
C TYR A 122 17.32 17.56 -4.89
N GLN A 123 17.83 16.38 -5.23
CA GLN A 123 19.15 16.22 -5.85
C GLN A 123 19.27 16.96 -7.20
N LYS A 124 18.23 16.92 -8.04
CA LYS A 124 18.21 17.67 -9.30
C LYS A 124 18.26 19.19 -9.09
N ARG A 125 17.49 19.71 -8.13
CA ARG A 125 17.50 21.15 -7.79
C ARG A 125 18.84 21.58 -7.23
N LYS A 126 19.45 20.78 -6.34
CA LYS A 126 20.77 21.04 -5.78
C LYS A 126 21.83 21.18 -6.88
N LYS A 127 21.84 20.26 -7.86
CA LYS A 127 22.75 20.32 -9.02
C LYS A 127 22.54 21.56 -9.90
N GLN A 128 21.30 21.99 -10.10
CA GLN A 128 20.99 23.20 -10.86
C GLN A 128 21.53 24.46 -10.16
N TRP A 129 21.38 24.54 -8.84
CA TRP A 129 21.88 25.66 -8.03
C TRP A 129 23.41 25.73 -8.03
N THR A 130 24.09 24.58 -7.90
CA THR A 130 25.57 24.54 -7.96
C THR A 130 26.14 24.87 -9.34
N ASN A 131 25.37 24.66 -10.41
CA ASN A 131 25.77 25.04 -11.77
C ASN A 131 25.41 26.49 -12.13
N SER A 132 24.50 27.15 -11.39
CA SER A 132 24.22 28.58 -11.58
C SER A 132 25.17 29.52 -10.84
N GLU A 133 25.93 28.99 -9.88
CA GLU A 133 26.98 29.72 -9.15
C GLU A 133 28.37 29.62 -9.80
N LYS A 134 28.51 28.85 -10.89
CA LYS A 134 29.72 28.73 -11.71
C LYS A 134 29.53 29.45 -13.03
#